data_AF-J9FX89-F1
#
_entry.id   AF-J9FX89-F1
#
_cell.length_a   1.000
_cell.length_b   1.000
_cell.length_c   1.000
_cell.angle_alpha   90.00
_cell.angle_beta   90.00
_cell.angle_gamma   90.00
#
_symmetry.space_group_name_H-M   'P 1'
#
loop_
_entity.id
_entity.type
_entity.pdbx_description
1 polymer ?
#
loop_
_entity_poly.entity_id
_entity_poly.type
_entity_poly.pdbx_seq_one_letter_code
_entity_poly.pdbx_strand_id
1 'polypeptide(L)'
;MLLYRELDSLASQEQIEAFRQRMKDRFGDLPPEGEELLRIVPLRALGRKAGAERLVLRKRTMTLYFVANPDSPFYRSNTFGKIIDFATQSFQRCVLEETGGKRRMKIKDVPSVETALLTLRAMLGGEE
;
A
#
# COMPACT_ATOMS: atom_id res chain seq x y z
N MET A 1 14.99 0.56 20.87
CA MET A 1 14.40 1.04 19.59
C MET A 1 15.05 0.40 18.34
N LEU A 2 15.41 -0.90 18.35
CA LEU A 2 16.04 -1.56 17.18
C LEU A 2 15.01 -2.23 16.25
N LEU A 3 13.96 -2.85 16.81
CA LEU A 3 12.97 -3.62 16.04
C LEU A 3 12.17 -2.78 15.03
N TYR A 4 11.76 -1.56 15.39
CA TYR A 4 11.02 -0.67 14.47
C TYR A 4 11.87 -0.15 13.30
N ARG A 5 13.19 0.04 13.52
CA ARG A 5 14.11 0.42 12.44
C ARG A 5 14.39 -0.74 11.50
N GLU A 6 14.47 -1.95 12.03
CA GLU A 6 14.66 -3.17 11.22
C GLU A 6 13.42 -3.46 10.38
N LEU A 7 12.21 -3.31 10.94
CA LEU A 7 10.96 -3.35 10.18
C LEU A 7 10.94 -2.34 9.02
N ASP A 8 11.46 -1.13 9.25
CA ASP A 8 11.52 -0.10 8.22
C ASP A 8 12.49 -0.44 7.07
N SER A 9 13.55 -1.22 7.33
CA SER A 9 14.52 -1.63 6.31
C SER A 9 14.12 -2.88 5.53
N LEU A 10 13.08 -3.61 5.95
CA LEU A 10 12.55 -4.75 5.20
C LEU A 10 11.99 -4.29 3.86
N ALA A 11 12.35 -5.00 2.80
CA ALA A 11 11.97 -4.70 1.43
C ALA A 11 11.49 -5.93 0.64
N SER A 12 11.98 -7.15 0.96
CA SER A 12 11.59 -8.39 0.27
C SER A 12 10.79 -9.35 1.17
N GLN A 13 10.05 -10.26 0.54
CA GLN A 13 9.31 -11.31 1.23
C GLN A 13 10.24 -12.22 2.04
N GLU A 14 11.44 -12.51 1.52
CA GLU A 14 12.45 -13.32 2.21
C GLU A 14 12.96 -12.61 3.48
N GLN A 15 13.15 -11.29 3.42
CA GLN A 15 13.55 -10.51 4.59
C GLN A 15 12.46 -10.50 5.66
N ILE A 16 11.19 -10.42 5.26
CA ILE A 16 10.03 -10.51 6.16
C ILE A 16 9.99 -11.89 6.84
N GLU A 17 10.14 -12.96 6.07
CA GLU A 17 10.09 -14.33 6.62
C GLU A 17 11.29 -14.60 7.55
N ALA A 18 12.49 -14.16 7.16
CA ALA A 18 13.68 -14.27 8.02
C ALA A 18 13.51 -13.48 9.33
N PHE A 19 12.90 -12.29 9.28
CA PHE A 19 12.57 -11.51 10.48
C PHE A 19 11.55 -12.25 11.35
N ARG A 20 10.49 -12.80 10.75
CA ARG A 20 9.47 -13.58 11.45
C ARG A 20 10.09 -14.78 12.17
N GLN A 21 10.94 -15.56 11.51
CA GLN A 21 11.61 -16.71 12.11
C GLN A 21 12.49 -16.31 13.30
N ARG A 22 13.27 -15.21 13.18
CA ARG A 22 14.08 -14.69 14.29
C ARG A 22 13.23 -14.22 15.47
N MET A 23 12.08 -13.60 15.19
CA MET A 23 11.15 -13.21 16.26
C MET A 23 10.54 -14.43 16.94
N LYS A 24 10.15 -15.44 16.16
CA LYS A 24 9.60 -16.69 16.67
C LYS A 24 10.56 -17.43 17.59
N ASP A 25 11.82 -17.55 17.16
CA ASP A 25 12.87 -18.22 17.93
C ASP A 25 13.15 -17.54 19.28
N ARG A 26 13.10 -16.21 19.32
CA ARG A 26 13.48 -15.42 20.51
C ARG A 26 12.34 -15.02 21.42
N PHE A 27 11.14 -14.88 20.89
CA PHE A 27 9.99 -14.31 21.58
C PHE A 27 8.74 -15.18 21.51
N GLY A 28 8.78 -16.31 20.79
CA GLY A 28 7.61 -17.13 20.50
C GLY A 28 6.76 -16.54 19.37
N ASP A 29 5.55 -17.08 19.18
CA ASP A 29 4.69 -16.66 18.08
C ASP A 29 4.38 -15.16 18.11
N LEU A 30 4.36 -14.54 16.93
CA LEU A 30 4.08 -13.12 16.78
C LEU A 30 2.60 -12.85 17.10
N PRO A 31 2.29 -11.84 17.94
CA PRO A 31 0.90 -11.46 18.16
C PRO A 31 0.29 -10.90 16.86
N PRO A 32 -1.05 -10.89 16.72
CA PRO A 32 -1.73 -10.45 15.49
C PRO A 32 -1.37 -9.03 15.08
N GLU A 33 -1.10 -8.14 16.03
CA GLU A 33 -0.64 -6.78 15.77
C GLU A 33 0.77 -6.76 15.15
N GLY A 34 1.65 -7.67 15.57
CA GLY A 34 2.98 -7.85 14.97
C GLY A 34 2.91 -8.37 13.55
N GLU A 35 1.97 -9.28 13.28
CA GLU A 35 1.70 -9.77 11.93
C GLU A 35 1.17 -8.66 11.01
N GLU A 36 0.30 -7.78 11.52
CA GLU A 36 -0.15 -6.61 10.78
C GLU A 36 1.00 -5.62 10.47
N LEU A 37 1.96 -5.46 11.38
CA LEU A 37 3.14 -4.62 11.12
C LEU A 37 3.98 -5.15 9.96
N LEU A 38 4.15 -6.46 9.85
CA LEU A 38 4.89 -7.07 8.73
C LEU A 38 4.21 -6.83 7.38
N ARG A 39 2.86 -6.76 7.36
CA ARG A 39 2.07 -6.46 6.16
C ARG A 39 2.26 -5.02 5.65
N ILE A 40 2.76 -4.10 6.48
CA ILE A 40 3.07 -2.72 6.06
C ILE A 40 4.16 -2.68 4.99
N VAL A 41 5.14 -3.59 5.06
CA VAL A 41 6.27 -3.66 4.13
C VAL A 41 5.82 -3.85 2.68
N PRO A 42 5.08 -4.93 2.33
CA PRO A 42 4.57 -5.10 0.97
C PRO A 42 3.54 -4.02 0.60
N LEU A 43 2.80 -3.48 1.57
CA LEU A 43 1.82 -2.41 1.30
C LEU A 43 2.53 -1.15 0.82
N ARG A 44 3.63 -0.78 1.48
CA ARG A 44 4.48 0.34 1.09
C ARG A 44 5.11 0.12 -0.28
N ALA A 45 5.59 -1.09 -0.56
CA ALA A 45 6.15 -1.43 -1.87
C ALA A 45 5.10 -1.30 -2.98
N LEU A 46 3.88 -1.82 -2.77
CA LEU A 46 2.77 -1.68 -3.71
C LEU A 46 2.31 -0.23 -3.86
N GLY A 47 2.25 0.54 -2.77
CA GLY A 47 1.92 1.97 -2.81
C GLY A 47 2.90 2.75 -3.68
N ARG A 48 4.20 2.47 -3.57
CA ARG A 48 5.23 3.06 -4.45
C ARG A 48 5.06 2.62 -5.90
N LYS A 49 4.78 1.33 -6.15
CA LYS A 49 4.48 0.82 -7.50
C LYS A 49 3.24 1.48 -8.11
N ALA A 50 2.26 1.85 -7.28
CA ALA A 50 1.08 2.63 -7.68
C ALA A 50 1.37 4.14 -7.84
N GLY A 51 2.62 4.59 -7.71
CA GLY A 51 3.01 5.99 -7.81
C GLY A 51 2.50 6.88 -6.67
N ALA A 52 2.13 6.28 -5.53
CA ALA A 52 1.77 7.03 -4.34
C ALA A 52 3.03 7.41 -3.54
N GLU A 53 3.21 8.71 -3.29
CA GLU A 53 4.24 9.24 -2.38
C GLU A 53 3.84 9.04 -0.92
N ARG A 54 2.53 8.95 -0.67
CA ARG A 54 1.97 8.70 0.66
C ARG A 54 0.71 7.85 0.55
N LEU A 55 0.58 6.89 1.47
CA LEU A 55 -0.62 6.08 1.67
C LEU A 55 -1.15 6.33 3.08
N VAL A 56 -2.46 6.54 3.21
CA VAL A 56 -3.11 6.70 4.51
C VAL A 56 -4.29 5.75 4.60
N LEU A 57 -4.34 4.96 5.66
CA LEU A 57 -5.51 4.15 6.03
C LEU A 57 -6.17 4.77 7.25
N ARG A 58 -7.38 5.30 7.11
CA ARG A 58 -8.12 5.95 8.21
C ARG A 58 -9.62 5.82 8.00
N LYS A 59 -10.39 5.54 9.06
CA LYS A 59 -11.87 5.43 9.00
C LYS A 59 -12.33 4.50 7.86
N ARG A 60 -11.74 3.31 7.77
CA ARG A 60 -12.02 2.30 6.73
C ARG A 60 -11.84 2.81 5.29
N THR A 61 -11.02 3.84 5.10
CA THR A 61 -10.75 4.47 3.81
C THR A 61 -9.24 4.47 3.56
N MET A 62 -8.83 3.92 2.42
CA MET A 62 -7.46 4.05 1.92
C MET A 62 -7.36 5.27 1.02
N THR A 63 -6.39 6.14 1.28
CA THR A 63 -6.09 7.30 0.43
C THR A 63 -4.67 7.18 -0.10
N LEU A 64 -4.54 7.16 -1.43
CA LEU A 64 -3.27 7.24 -2.15
C LEU A 64 -3.06 8.70 -2.55
N TYR A 65 -1.94 9.28 -2.13
CA TYR A 65 -1.50 10.61 -2.57
C TYR A 65 -0.45 10.40 -3.64
N PHE A 66 -0.79 10.76 -4.87
CA PHE A 66 0.11 10.60 -6.01
C PHE A 66 1.14 11.72 -6.07
N VAL A 67 2.14 11.50 -6.92
CA VAL A 67 3.20 12.49 -7.20
C VAL A 67 2.63 13.88 -7.46
N ALA A 68 3.13 14.87 -6.73
CA ALA A 68 2.63 16.24 -6.80
C ALA A 68 2.93 16.93 -8.15
N ASN A 69 3.95 16.48 -8.88
CA ASN A 69 4.31 17.03 -10.18
C ASN A 69 3.33 16.54 -11.26
N PRO A 70 2.46 17.41 -11.82
CA PRO A 70 1.48 17.02 -12.84
C PRO A 70 2.12 16.57 -14.16
N ASP A 71 3.34 17.02 -14.45
CA ASP A 71 4.10 16.64 -15.65
C ASP A 71 4.88 15.33 -15.47
N SER A 72 4.79 14.70 -14.30
CA SER A 72 5.47 13.44 -14.01
C SER A 72 5.10 12.37 -15.05
N PRO A 73 6.09 11.61 -15.57
CA PRO A 73 5.85 10.47 -16.46
C PRO A 73 4.86 9.45 -15.89
N PHE A 74 4.69 9.42 -14.56
CA PHE A 74 3.70 8.61 -13.88
C PHE A 74 2.29 8.76 -14.49
N TYR A 75 1.83 9.98 -14.75
CA TYR A 75 0.47 10.21 -15.25
C TYR A 75 0.23 9.76 -16.69
N ARG A 76 1.31 9.42 -17.42
CA ARG A 76 1.26 8.83 -18.78
C ARG A 76 1.63 7.34 -18.77
N SER A 77 1.85 6.76 -17.59
CA SER A 77 2.30 5.38 -17.44
C SER A 77 1.13 4.39 -17.51
N ASN A 78 1.43 3.15 -17.90
CA ASN A 78 0.48 2.04 -17.85
C ASN A 78 -0.06 1.82 -16.43
N THR A 79 0.76 2.03 -15.40
CA THR A 79 0.34 1.95 -14.00
C THR A 79 -0.80 2.91 -13.70
N PHE A 80 -0.70 4.18 -14.12
CA PHE A 80 -1.77 5.14 -13.90
C PHE A 80 -3.02 4.78 -14.69
N GLY A 81 -2.88 4.25 -15.91
CA GLY A 81 -3.98 3.66 -16.68
C GLY A 81 -4.75 2.61 -15.87
N LYS A 82 -4.05 1.61 -15.32
CA LYS A 82 -4.66 0.57 -14.45
C LYS A 82 -5.40 1.15 -13.23
N ILE A 83 -4.87 2.22 -12.64
CA ILE A 83 -5.52 2.91 -11.50
C ILE A 83 -6.84 3.54 -11.94
N ILE A 84 -6.86 4.19 -13.10
CA ILE A 84 -8.10 4.76 -13.68
C ILE A 84 -9.09 3.64 -14.02
N ASP A 85 -8.64 2.56 -14.65
CA ASP A 85 -9.48 1.41 -14.97
C ASP A 85 -10.12 0.82 -13.70
N PHE A 86 -9.32 0.62 -12.66
CA PHE A 86 -9.84 0.17 -11.36
C PHE A 86 -10.85 1.15 -10.76
N ALA A 87 -10.57 2.47 -10.84
CA ALA A 87 -11.47 3.50 -10.32
C ALA A 87 -12.82 3.52 -11.05
N THR A 88 -12.82 3.30 -12.37
CA THR A 88 -14.05 3.26 -13.18
C THR A 88 -14.85 1.98 -12.94
N GLN A 89 -14.19 0.83 -12.81
CA GLN A 89 -14.84 -0.44 -12.47
C GLN A 89 -15.42 -0.44 -11.04
N SER A 90 -14.74 0.22 -10.11
CA SER A 90 -15.12 0.32 -8.69
C SER A 90 -15.63 1.71 -8.31
N PHE A 91 -16.36 2.39 -9.21
CA PHE A 91 -16.74 3.80 -9.05
C PHE A 91 -17.55 4.12 -7.78
N GLN A 92 -18.31 3.16 -7.24
CA GLN A 92 -19.11 3.37 -6.03
C GLN A 92 -18.26 3.57 -4.77
N ARG A 93 -17.05 2.97 -4.74
CA ARG A 93 -16.12 3.03 -3.61
C ARG A 93 -14.88 3.87 -3.89
N CYS A 94 -14.63 4.26 -5.14
CA CYS A 94 -13.46 5.02 -5.53
C CYS A 94 -13.79 6.48 -5.85
N VAL A 95 -12.96 7.41 -5.38
CA VAL A 95 -13.05 8.83 -5.73
C VAL A 95 -11.65 9.33 -6.06
N LEU A 96 -11.46 9.77 -7.29
CA LEU A 96 -10.25 10.49 -7.70
C LEU A 96 -10.51 11.99 -7.52
N GLU A 97 -9.65 12.66 -6.76
CA GLU A 97 -9.76 14.10 -6.48
C GLU A 97 -8.43 14.80 -6.77
N GLU A 98 -8.52 16.06 -7.20
CA GLU A 98 -7.38 16.96 -7.29
C GLU A 98 -7.64 18.18 -6.42
N THR A 99 -6.68 18.58 -5.59
CA THR A 99 -6.77 19.81 -4.78
C THR A 99 -5.43 20.49 -4.76
N GLY A 100 -5.36 21.73 -5.28
CA GLY A 100 -4.12 22.51 -5.34
C GLY A 100 -2.99 21.81 -6.10
N GLY A 101 -3.31 21.17 -7.23
CA GLY A 101 -2.34 20.43 -8.06
C GLY A 101 -1.93 19.06 -7.51
N LYS A 102 -2.43 18.64 -6.34
CA LYS A 102 -2.15 17.33 -5.75
C LYS A 102 -3.31 16.37 -6.04
N ARG A 103 -3.03 15.31 -6.79
CA ARG A 103 -4.00 14.24 -7.07
C ARG A 103 -3.97 13.19 -5.98
N ARG A 104 -5.15 12.70 -5.64
CA ARG A 104 -5.33 11.61 -4.69
C ARG A 104 -6.47 10.70 -5.10
N MET A 105 -6.34 9.43 -4.77
CA MET A 105 -7.42 8.46 -4.88
C MET A 105 -7.86 8.03 -3.50
N LYS A 106 -9.15 8.20 -3.20
CA LYS A 106 -9.80 7.64 -2.02
C LYS A 106 -10.52 6.36 -2.40
N ILE A 107 -10.35 5.32 -1.60
CA ILE A 107 -11.00 4.02 -1.75
C ILE A 107 -11.66 3.68 -0.43
N LYS A 108 -12.99 3.62 -0.44
CA LYS A 108 -13.80 3.22 0.71
C LYS A 108 -13.79 1.70 0.88
N ASP A 109 -14.28 1.26 2.04
CA ASP A 109 -14.42 -0.14 2.43
C ASP A 109 -13.09 -0.89 2.51
N VAL A 110 -12.08 -0.23 3.07
CA VAL A 110 -10.76 -0.80 3.36
C VAL A 110 -10.52 -0.77 4.88
N PRO A 111 -11.00 -1.77 5.65
CA PRO A 111 -10.93 -1.76 7.11
C PRO A 111 -9.59 -2.17 7.71
N SER A 112 -8.75 -2.89 6.96
CA SER A 112 -7.50 -3.48 7.46
C SER A 112 -6.34 -3.31 6.48
N VAL A 113 -5.10 -3.49 6.96
CA VAL A 113 -3.88 -3.49 6.13
C VAL A 113 -3.95 -4.59 5.08
N GLU A 114 -4.53 -5.73 5.43
CA GLU A 114 -4.78 -6.84 4.52
C GLU A 114 -5.72 -6.46 3.37
N THR A 115 -6.84 -5.82 3.68
CA THR A 115 -7.78 -5.36 2.63
C THR A 115 -7.11 -4.33 1.73
N ALA A 116 -6.25 -3.48 2.29
CA ALA A 116 -5.47 -2.50 1.52
C ALA A 116 -4.50 -3.19 0.55
N LEU A 117 -3.80 -4.23 1.01
CA LEU A 117 -2.92 -5.05 0.16
C LEU A 117 -3.67 -5.69 -1.00
N LEU A 118 -4.79 -6.37 -0.71
CA LEU A 118 -5.63 -7.02 -1.72
C LEU A 118 -6.15 -5.99 -2.74
N THR A 119 -6.59 -4.82 -2.26
CA THR A 119 -7.06 -3.72 -3.11
C THR A 119 -5.95 -3.22 -4.04
N LEU A 120 -4.73 -3.00 -3.54
CA LEU A 120 -3.62 -2.55 -4.38
C LEU A 120 -3.17 -3.62 -5.38
N ARG A 121 -3.18 -4.91 -5.00
CA ARG A 121 -2.86 -6.01 -5.92
C ARG A 121 -3.85 -6.09 -7.07
N ALA A 122 -5.15 -6.05 -6.75
CA ALA A 122 -6.22 -6.03 -7.75
C ALA A 122 -6.09 -4.81 -8.68
N MET A 123 -5.83 -3.63 -8.13
CA MET A 123 -5.65 -2.39 -8.89
C MET A 123 -4.45 -2.44 -9.84
N LEU A 124 -3.31 -2.98 -9.40
CA LEU A 124 -2.09 -3.01 -10.20
C LEU A 124 -2.06 -4.19 -11.19
N GLY A 125 -3.09 -5.05 -11.17
CA GLY A 125 -3.14 -6.27 -11.97
C GLY A 125 -2.00 -7.22 -11.62
N GLY A 126 -1.73 -7.39 -10.32
CA GLY A 126 -0.75 -8.37 -9.87
C GLY A 126 -1.28 -9.77 -10.09
N GLU A 127 -0.69 -10.47 -11.07
CA GLU A 127 -0.66 -11.92 -11.12
C GLU A 127 -0.21 -12.46 -9.75
N GLU A 128 -0.83 -13.57 -9.35
CA GLU A 128 -0.42 -14.40 -8.20
C GLU A 128 1.05 -14.82 -8.29
#